data_AF-A0A314ZRK2-F1
#
_entry.id   AF-A0A314ZRK2-F1
#
_cell.length_a   1.000
_cell.length_b   1.000
_cell.length_c   1.000
_cell.angle_alpha   90.00
_cell.angle_beta   90.00
_cell.angle_gamma   90.00
#
_symmetry.space_group_name_H-M   'P 1'
#
loop_
_entity.id
_entity.type
_entity.pdbx_description
1 polymer ?
#
loop_
_entity_poly.entity_id
_entity_poly.type
_entity_poly.pdbx_seq_one_letter_code
_entity_poly.pdbx_strand_id
1 'polypeptide(L)'
;MDMSESMQEAMHRSNLDLSGAEYVRKEVPLHVLPTSSLIKLDSPLLSFTELQRVLYEEERAAYNQAISQNMRDGKVHPLTYIHHTSMYQASMCKLIEYCLSPAINALQCRLRENEIRLAMLTEEVKNLETETHRASEQSSGSPRQVSSPRQIPSPRQVSSPVPRGSTPLGHRDLFSPSESISARSLAGSGSRSRKGS
;
A
#
# COMPACT_ATOMS: atom_id res chain seq x y z
N MET A 1 52.78 26.47 9.60
CA MET A 1 51.75 27.30 10.25
C MET A 1 51.51 26.66 11.59
N ASP A 2 52.10 27.21 12.65
CA ASP A 2 51.94 26.68 14.01
C ASP A 2 50.56 27.07 14.54
N MET A 3 49.79 26.10 15.01
CA MET A 3 48.53 26.36 15.70
C MET A 3 48.84 27.09 17.01
N SER A 4 48.12 28.18 17.30
CA SER A 4 48.25 28.86 18.58
C SER A 4 47.71 27.99 19.71
N GLU A 5 48.26 28.17 20.90
CA GLU A 5 47.84 27.46 22.12
C GLU A 5 46.32 27.62 22.38
N SER A 6 45.78 28.80 22.05
CA SER A 6 44.33 29.08 22.10
C SER A 6 43.52 28.26 21.10
N MET A 7 44.08 27.96 19.93
CA MET A 7 43.43 27.15 18.88
C MET A 7 43.44 25.67 19.27
N GLN A 8 44.55 25.19 19.84
CA GLN A 8 44.62 23.87 20.44
C GLN A 8 43.64 23.72 21.60
N GLU A 9 43.56 24.69 22.51
CA GLU A 9 42.61 24.65 23.62
C GLU A 9 41.15 24.67 23.13
N ALA A 10 40.83 25.50 22.13
CA ALA A 10 39.49 25.54 21.53
C ALA A 10 39.10 24.20 20.86
N MET A 11 40.04 23.54 20.18
CA MET A 11 39.82 22.22 19.58
C MET A 11 39.69 21.10 20.63
N HIS A 12 40.43 21.20 21.74
CA HIS A 12 40.28 20.27 22.85
C HIS A 12 38.93 20.43 23.53
N ARG A 13 38.47 21.67 23.75
CA ARG A 13 37.14 21.96 24.32
C ARG A 13 36.00 21.57 23.38
N SER A 14 36.11 21.79 22.07
CA SER A 14 35.08 21.36 21.12
C SER A 14 34.96 19.83 21.04
N ASN A 15 36.08 19.10 21.15
CA ASN A 15 36.03 17.64 21.27
C ASN A 15 35.43 17.19 22.61
N LEU A 16 35.67 17.92 23.70
CA LEU A 16 35.09 17.64 25.02
C LEU A 16 33.57 17.88 25.07
N ASP A 17 33.08 18.94 24.41
CA ASP A 17 31.64 19.22 24.29
C ASP A 17 30.91 18.18 23.38
N LEU A 18 31.65 17.54 22.47
CA LEU A 18 31.19 16.36 21.71
C LEU A 18 31.45 15.03 22.44
N SER A 19 32.31 15.02 23.46
CA SER A 19 32.77 13.81 24.18
C SER A 19 31.72 13.22 25.14
N GLY A 20 30.52 13.79 25.21
CA GLY A 20 29.39 13.26 26.00
C GLY A 20 28.10 13.08 25.21
N ALA A 21 28.11 13.37 23.89
CA ALA A 21 26.94 13.20 23.04
C ALA A 21 26.85 11.74 22.57
N GLU A 22 26.33 10.86 23.42
CA GLU A 22 26.04 9.49 23.04
C GLU A 22 24.79 9.43 22.15
N TYR A 23 24.88 8.73 21.01
CA TYR A 23 23.70 8.43 20.22
C TYR A 23 22.79 7.49 21.00
N VAL A 24 21.66 8.00 21.47
CA VAL A 24 20.64 7.20 22.14
C VAL A 24 19.54 6.84 21.16
N ARG A 25 19.26 5.54 21.01
CA ARG A 25 18.13 5.05 20.21
C ARG A 25 16.82 5.64 20.77
N LYS A 26 16.03 6.28 19.91
CA LYS A 26 14.68 6.74 20.24
C LYS A 26 13.68 5.91 19.46
N GLU A 27 12.71 5.35 20.18
CA GLU A 27 11.65 4.56 19.59
C GLU A 27 10.58 5.49 19.02
N VAL A 28 10.13 5.19 17.80
CA VAL A 28 9.11 5.96 17.09
C VAL A 28 7.86 5.09 16.99
N PRO A 29 6.68 5.60 17.42
CA PRO A 29 5.44 4.84 17.29
C PRO A 29 5.12 4.54 15.82
N LEU A 30 4.95 3.25 15.50
CA LEU A 30 4.59 2.79 14.15
C LEU A 30 3.11 2.42 14.10
N HIS A 31 2.37 3.00 13.15
CA HIS A 31 0.96 2.70 12.91
C HIS A 31 0.80 2.13 11.51
N VAL A 32 0.19 0.95 11.39
CA VAL A 32 -0.08 0.30 10.11
C VAL A 32 -1.55 0.53 9.75
N LEU A 33 -1.80 1.25 8.66
CA LEU A 33 -3.15 1.55 8.21
C LEU A 33 -3.65 0.48 7.23
N PRO A 34 -4.91 0.03 7.35
CA PRO A 34 -5.47 -0.92 6.41
C PRO A 34 -5.59 -0.27 5.02
N THR A 35 -5.20 -1.01 3.99
CA THR A 35 -5.31 -0.58 2.59
C THR A 35 -6.27 -1.53 1.87
N SER A 36 -7.48 -1.05 1.57
CA SER A 36 -8.62 -1.85 1.06
C SER A 36 -8.39 -2.38 -0.36
N SER A 37 -7.59 -1.66 -1.13
CA SER A 37 -7.07 -2.06 -2.44
C SER A 37 -5.76 -1.31 -2.63
N LEU A 38 -4.79 -1.96 -3.27
CA LEU A 38 -3.55 -1.31 -3.68
C LEU A 38 -3.88 -0.24 -4.74
N ILE A 39 -4.37 0.94 -4.33
CA ILE A 39 -4.84 2.01 -5.23
C ILE A 39 -3.69 2.53 -6.13
N LYS A 40 -2.44 2.13 -5.83
CA LYS A 40 -1.27 2.20 -6.73
C LYS A 40 -0.53 0.85 -6.72
N LEU A 41 -1.05 -0.13 -7.47
CA LEU A 41 -0.49 -1.48 -7.63
C LEU A 41 0.97 -1.49 -8.10
N ASP A 42 1.38 -0.47 -8.84
CA ASP A 42 2.70 -0.44 -9.48
C ASP A 42 3.84 -0.45 -8.47
N SER A 43 3.72 0.24 -7.33
CA SER A 43 4.84 0.39 -6.40
C SER A 43 5.15 -0.90 -5.60
N PRO A 44 4.17 -1.59 -4.99
CA PRO A 44 4.45 -2.78 -4.18
C PRO A 44 4.70 -4.04 -5.01
N LEU A 45 4.01 -4.21 -6.15
CA LEU A 45 4.23 -5.37 -7.01
C LEU A 45 5.56 -5.29 -7.77
N LEU A 46 5.98 -4.09 -8.19
CA LEU A 46 7.31 -3.90 -8.78
C LEU A 46 8.40 -4.31 -7.81
N SER A 47 8.33 -3.88 -6.56
CA SER A 47 9.31 -4.25 -5.52
C SER A 47 9.39 -5.78 -5.32
N PHE A 48 8.26 -6.47 -5.46
CA PHE A 48 8.20 -7.93 -5.35
C PHE A 48 8.88 -8.65 -6.53
N THR A 49 8.68 -8.17 -7.75
CA THR A 49 9.35 -8.73 -8.94
C THR A 49 10.83 -8.35 -9.01
N GLU A 50 11.17 -7.13 -8.57
CA GLU A 50 12.57 -6.67 -8.49
C GLU A 50 13.40 -7.54 -7.55
N LEU A 51 12.84 -8.00 -6.42
CA LEU A 51 13.55 -8.93 -5.54
C LEU A 51 13.96 -10.23 -6.27
N GLN A 52 13.07 -10.82 -7.06
CA GLN A 52 13.38 -12.04 -7.82
C GLN A 52 14.49 -11.79 -8.84
N ARG A 53 14.47 -10.61 -9.47
CA ARG A 53 15.51 -10.17 -10.41
C ARG A 53 16.86 -9.99 -9.71
N VAL A 54 16.89 -9.30 -8.57
CA VAL A 54 18.11 -9.06 -7.80
C VAL A 54 18.79 -10.37 -7.39
N LEU A 55 18.03 -11.34 -6.89
CA LEU A 55 18.57 -12.65 -6.49
C LEU A 55 19.20 -13.40 -7.68
N TYR A 56 18.55 -13.34 -8.84
CA TYR A 56 19.10 -13.94 -10.06
C TYR A 56 20.39 -13.23 -10.53
N GLU A 57 20.39 -11.90 -10.52
CA GLU A 57 21.54 -11.11 -10.93
C GLU A 57 22.73 -11.31 -10.00
N GLU A 58 22.49 -11.42 -8.69
CA GLU A 58 23.51 -11.66 -7.68
C GLU A 58 24.20 -13.02 -7.88
N GLU A 59 23.44 -14.10 -8.04
CA GLU A 59 24.01 -15.44 -8.26
C GLU A 59 24.73 -15.53 -9.61
N ARG A 60 24.18 -14.91 -10.66
CA ARG A 60 24.84 -14.82 -11.97
C ARG A 60 26.14 -14.03 -11.90
N ALA A 61 26.18 -12.93 -11.16
CA ALA A 61 27.38 -12.13 -10.96
C ALA A 61 28.44 -12.92 -10.18
N ALA A 62 28.04 -13.63 -9.11
CA ALA A 62 28.94 -14.48 -8.34
C ALA A 62 29.56 -15.61 -9.19
N TYR A 63 28.77 -16.27 -10.03
CA TYR A 63 29.28 -17.27 -10.99
C TYR A 63 30.29 -16.66 -11.98
N ASN A 64 29.95 -15.53 -12.61
CA ASN A 64 30.85 -14.88 -13.55
C ASN A 64 32.16 -14.45 -12.89
N GLN A 65 32.10 -13.95 -11.65
CA GLN A 65 33.27 -13.60 -10.86
C GLN A 65 34.12 -14.83 -10.55
N ALA A 66 33.52 -15.95 -10.14
CA ALA A 66 34.24 -17.19 -9.88
C ALA A 66 34.95 -17.72 -11.13
N ILE A 67 34.29 -17.70 -12.28
CA ILE A 67 34.89 -18.11 -13.56
C ILE A 67 36.07 -17.20 -13.93
N SER A 68 35.87 -15.88 -13.89
CA SER A 68 36.91 -14.92 -14.27
C SER A 68 38.13 -14.94 -13.34
N GLN A 69 37.95 -15.19 -12.04
CA GLN A 69 39.06 -15.39 -11.09
C GLN A 69 39.86 -16.67 -11.35
N ASN A 70 39.24 -17.68 -11.96
CA ASN A 70 39.88 -18.96 -12.27
C ASN A 70 40.38 -19.06 -13.73
N MET A 71 40.31 -17.98 -14.49
CA MET A 71 40.87 -17.90 -15.84
C MET A 71 42.37 -17.63 -15.81
N ARG A 72 43.13 -18.38 -16.61
CA ARG A 72 44.53 -18.10 -16.97
C ARG A 72 44.67 -18.17 -18.49
N ASP A 73 45.26 -17.14 -19.10
CA ASP A 73 45.45 -17.04 -20.55
C ASP A 73 44.17 -17.27 -21.38
N GLY A 74 43.03 -16.80 -20.88
CA GLY A 74 41.73 -16.98 -21.55
C GLY A 74 41.11 -18.36 -21.39
N LYS A 75 41.71 -19.27 -20.60
CA LYS A 75 41.22 -20.63 -20.38
C LYS A 75 40.95 -20.90 -18.89
N VAL A 76 39.91 -21.67 -18.62
CA VAL A 76 39.59 -22.18 -17.28
C VAL A 76 39.94 -23.67 -17.23
N HIS A 77 40.45 -24.13 -16.09
CA HIS A 77 40.70 -25.54 -15.88
C HIS A 77 39.37 -26.34 -15.98
N PRO A 78 39.28 -27.44 -16.76
CA PRO A 78 38.01 -28.14 -17.01
C PRO A 78 37.28 -28.60 -15.74
N LEU A 79 38.00 -29.12 -14.74
CA LEU A 79 37.38 -29.54 -13.48
C LEU A 79 36.81 -28.36 -12.68
N THR A 80 37.47 -27.21 -12.72
CA THR A 80 37.02 -25.98 -12.05
C THR A 80 35.79 -25.41 -12.75
N TYR A 81 35.79 -25.44 -14.09
CA TYR A 81 34.64 -25.05 -14.88
C TYR A 81 33.41 -25.91 -14.58
N ILE A 82 33.57 -27.24 -14.57
CA ILE A 82 32.48 -28.18 -14.24
C ILE A 82 31.97 -27.89 -12.82
N HIS A 83 32.87 -27.77 -11.84
CA HIS A 83 32.50 -27.49 -10.46
C HIS A 83 31.67 -26.21 -10.32
N HIS A 84 32.16 -25.07 -10.83
CA HIS A 84 31.43 -23.80 -10.71
C HIS A 84 30.12 -23.80 -11.49
N THR A 85 30.08 -24.44 -12.66
CA THR A 85 28.84 -24.56 -13.46
C THR A 85 27.80 -25.39 -12.72
N SER A 86 28.19 -26.53 -12.14
CA SER A 86 27.27 -27.38 -11.37
C SER A 86 26.77 -26.67 -10.10
N MET A 87 27.63 -25.92 -9.40
CA MET A 87 27.25 -25.12 -8.24
C MET A 87 26.23 -24.04 -8.61
N TYR A 88 26.48 -23.30 -9.70
CA TYR A 88 25.55 -22.29 -10.21
C TYR A 88 24.20 -22.91 -10.58
N GLN A 89 24.18 -24.04 -11.30
CA GLN A 89 22.94 -24.73 -11.64
C GLN A 89 22.17 -25.19 -10.40
N ALA A 90 22.86 -25.76 -9.40
CA ALA A 90 22.23 -26.16 -8.14
C ALA A 90 21.64 -24.96 -7.39
N SER A 91 22.34 -23.82 -7.37
CA SER A 91 21.84 -22.58 -6.74
C SER A 91 20.61 -22.03 -7.47
N MET A 92 20.65 -21.98 -8.81
CA MET A 92 19.51 -21.58 -9.65
C MET A 92 18.27 -22.42 -9.38
N CYS A 93 18.42 -23.75 -9.31
CA CYS A 93 17.30 -24.64 -8.99
C CYS A 93 16.69 -24.31 -7.63
N LYS A 94 17.52 -24.05 -6.61
CA LYS A 94 17.04 -23.65 -5.27
C LYS A 94 16.32 -22.30 -5.28
N LEU A 95 16.83 -21.31 -6.01
CA LEU A 95 16.15 -20.01 -6.15
C LEU A 95 14.79 -20.17 -6.82
N ILE A 96 14.69 -21.02 -7.84
CA ILE A 96 13.43 -21.29 -8.51
C ILE A 96 12.45 -22.01 -7.57
N GLU A 97 12.92 -23.02 -6.84
CA GLU A 97 12.08 -23.84 -5.95
C GLU A 97 11.59 -23.03 -4.75
N TYR A 98 12.47 -22.29 -4.08
CA TYR A 98 12.17 -21.66 -2.80
C TYR A 98 11.75 -20.19 -2.89
N CYS A 99 12.12 -19.46 -3.95
CA CYS A 99 11.82 -18.03 -4.06
C CYS A 99 10.81 -17.77 -5.17
N LEU A 100 11.15 -18.14 -6.42
CA LEU A 100 10.36 -17.76 -7.58
C LEU A 100 9.01 -18.49 -7.62
N SER A 101 9.00 -19.81 -7.40
CA SER A 101 7.76 -20.59 -7.49
C SER A 101 6.74 -20.18 -6.42
N PRO A 102 7.11 -20.00 -5.12
CA PRO A 102 6.19 -19.46 -4.13
C PRO A 102 5.71 -18.05 -4.46
N ALA A 103 6.59 -17.20 -5.02
CA ALA A 103 6.24 -15.85 -5.40
C ALA A 103 5.17 -15.80 -6.51
N ILE A 104 5.35 -16.59 -7.56
CA ILE A 104 4.36 -16.73 -8.63
C ILE A 104 3.04 -17.27 -8.10
N ASN A 105 3.10 -18.32 -7.27
CA ASN A 105 1.90 -18.93 -6.68
C ASN A 105 1.11 -17.92 -5.84
N ALA A 106 1.79 -17.08 -5.05
CA ALA A 106 1.15 -16.03 -4.28
C ALA A 106 0.43 -15.02 -5.18
N LEU A 107 1.08 -14.56 -6.26
CA LEU A 107 0.46 -13.63 -7.22
C LEU A 107 -0.75 -14.24 -7.93
N GLN A 108 -0.65 -15.50 -8.35
CA GLN A 108 -1.76 -16.22 -8.98
C GLN A 108 -2.94 -16.42 -8.02
N CYS A 109 -2.67 -16.76 -6.76
CA CYS A 109 -3.70 -16.85 -5.74
C CYS A 109 -4.37 -15.50 -5.49
N ARG A 110 -3.58 -14.41 -5.39
CA ARG A 110 -4.11 -13.04 -5.26
C ARG A 110 -4.99 -12.65 -6.44
N LEU A 111 -4.61 -13.01 -7.66
CA LEU A 111 -5.41 -12.75 -8.85
C LEU A 111 -6.77 -13.46 -8.77
N ARG A 112 -6.76 -14.78 -8.48
CA ARG A 112 -7.98 -15.58 -8.34
C ARG A 112 -8.91 -15.05 -7.24
N GLU A 113 -8.36 -14.67 -6.09
CA GLU A 113 -9.16 -14.06 -5.03
C GLU A 113 -9.79 -12.73 -5.46
N ASN A 114 -9.09 -11.92 -6.23
CA ASN A 114 -9.61 -10.65 -6.72
C ASN A 114 -10.75 -10.88 -7.73
N GLU A 115 -10.65 -11.89 -8.60
CA GLU A 115 -11.73 -12.29 -9.51
C GLU A 115 -12.99 -12.70 -8.73
N ILE A 116 -12.84 -13.52 -7.69
CA ILE A 116 -13.95 -13.93 -6.82
C ILE A 116 -14.57 -12.71 -6.12
N ARG A 117 -13.76 -11.82 -5.55
CA ARG A 117 -14.24 -10.59 -4.90
C ARG A 117 -15.00 -9.70 -5.87
N LEU A 118 -14.50 -9.56 -7.10
CA LEU A 118 -15.14 -8.73 -8.13
C LEU A 118 -16.51 -9.31 -8.51
N ALA A 119 -16.62 -10.63 -8.68
CA ALA A 119 -17.90 -11.29 -8.95
C ALA A 119 -18.92 -11.03 -7.84
N MET A 120 -18.54 -11.22 -6.57
CA MET A 120 -19.42 -10.96 -5.41
C MET A 120 -19.86 -9.50 -5.34
N LEU A 121 -18.93 -8.55 -5.52
CA LEU A 121 -19.25 -7.12 -5.50
C LEU A 121 -20.18 -6.73 -6.66
N THR A 122 -20.05 -7.37 -7.82
CA THR A 122 -20.93 -7.10 -8.97
C THR A 122 -22.35 -7.59 -8.69
N GLU A 123 -22.50 -8.75 -8.06
CA GLU A 123 -23.81 -9.24 -7.61
C GLU A 123 -24.41 -8.35 -6.53
N GLU A 124 -23.61 -7.91 -5.55
CA GLU A 124 -24.03 -7.01 -4.48
C GLU A 124 -24.53 -5.67 -5.04
N VAL A 125 -23.80 -5.07 -5.98
CA VAL A 125 -24.21 -3.83 -6.67
C VAL A 125 -25.56 -4.03 -7.36
N LYS A 126 -25.74 -5.12 -8.11
CA LYS A 126 -27.03 -5.41 -8.78
C LYS A 126 -28.18 -5.56 -7.78
N ASN A 127 -27.95 -6.24 -6.66
CA ASN A 127 -28.97 -6.41 -5.63
C ASN A 127 -29.36 -5.07 -5.01
N LEU A 128 -28.36 -4.24 -4.66
CA LEU A 128 -28.58 -2.90 -4.11
C LEU A 128 -29.31 -1.96 -5.09
N GLU A 129 -29.01 -2.03 -6.39
CA GLU A 129 -29.75 -1.30 -7.42
C GLU A 129 -31.22 -1.71 -7.45
N THR A 130 -31.50 -3.02 -7.44
CA THR A 130 -32.89 -3.51 -7.44
C THR A 130 -33.66 -3.12 -6.16
N GLU A 131 -33.01 -3.12 -5.00
CA GLU A 131 -33.60 -2.69 -3.74
C GLU A 131 -33.89 -1.18 -3.75
N THR A 132 -32.96 -0.38 -4.27
CA THR A 132 -33.12 1.07 -4.41
C THR A 132 -34.29 1.41 -5.34
N HIS A 133 -34.44 0.70 -6.46
CA HIS A 133 -35.58 0.86 -7.37
C HIS A 133 -36.91 0.52 -6.68
N ARG A 134 -36.98 -0.61 -5.97
CA ARG A 134 -38.20 -1.02 -5.24
C ARG A 134 -38.57 -0.05 -4.11
N ALA A 135 -37.59 0.49 -3.39
CA ALA A 135 -37.81 1.50 -2.35
C ALA A 135 -38.35 2.81 -2.93
N SER A 136 -37.88 3.22 -4.12
CA SER A 136 -38.37 4.40 -4.82
C SER A 136 -39.84 4.25 -5.26
N GLU A 137 -40.23 3.07 -5.79
CA GLU A 137 -41.61 2.80 -6.20
C GLU A 137 -42.58 2.84 -5.01
N GLN A 138 -42.21 2.25 -3.87
CA GLN A 138 -43.02 2.24 -2.65
C GLN A 138 -43.16 3.64 -2.02
N SER A 139 -42.15 4.51 -2.16
CA SER A 139 -42.22 5.91 -1.71
C SER A 139 -43.09 6.80 -2.61
N SER A 140 -43.33 6.43 -3.86
CA SER A 140 -44.11 7.23 -4.83
C SER A 140 -45.63 6.96 -4.79
N GLY A 141 -46.06 5.90 -4.11
CA GLY A 141 -47.43 5.38 -4.15
C GLY A 141 -48.37 5.78 -3.01
N SER A 142 -48.04 6.76 -2.15
CA SER A 142 -48.92 7.14 -1.03
C SER A 142 -49.50 8.56 -1.17
N PRO A 143 -50.76 8.71 -1.64
CA PRO A 143 -51.49 9.96 -1.50
C PRO A 143 -51.84 10.15 -0.02
N ARG A 144 -51.41 11.30 0.53
CA ARG A 144 -51.88 11.82 1.82
C ARG A 144 -53.41 11.84 1.87
N GLN A 145 -54.03 10.85 2.51
CA GLN A 145 -55.32 11.05 3.16
C GLN A 145 -55.08 11.29 4.65
N VAL A 146 -55.06 12.57 5.01
CA VAL A 146 -55.13 13.01 6.41
C VAL A 146 -56.61 12.95 6.81
N SER A 147 -57.07 11.78 7.23
CA SER A 147 -58.31 11.65 7.99
C SER A 147 -58.02 12.00 9.45
N SER A 148 -58.64 13.08 9.92
CA SER A 148 -58.65 13.49 11.32
C SER A 148 -59.26 12.39 12.21
N PRO A 149 -58.81 12.28 13.47
CA PRO A 149 -59.82 12.20 14.53
C PRO A 149 -59.50 13.06 15.77
N ARG A 150 -60.61 13.53 16.33
CA ARG A 150 -60.81 14.40 17.50
C ARG A 150 -60.43 13.70 18.82
N GLN A 151 -59.89 14.47 19.76
CA GLN A 151 -59.48 14.13 21.13
C GLN A 151 -60.67 13.66 22.04
N ILE A 152 -60.59 12.51 22.78
CA ILE A 152 -60.30 12.28 24.25
C ILE A 152 -61.56 12.28 25.18
N PRO A 153 -61.70 11.53 26.34
CA PRO A 153 -61.06 10.27 26.85
C PRO A 153 -61.89 9.27 27.77
N SER A 154 -61.24 8.15 28.17
CA SER A 154 -61.28 7.39 29.48
C SER A 154 -62.28 6.23 29.74
N PRO A 155 -62.03 5.28 30.69
CA PRO A 155 -60.80 4.58 31.15
C PRO A 155 -60.99 3.04 31.46
N ARG A 156 -59.91 2.35 31.95
CA ARG A 156 -59.79 0.97 32.55
C ARG A 156 -59.25 -0.11 31.57
N GLN A 157 -58.38 -1.07 31.90
CA GLN A 157 -57.63 -1.51 33.10
C GLN A 157 -56.46 -2.44 32.65
N VAL A 158 -55.30 -2.33 33.33
CA VAL A 158 -54.34 -3.36 33.83
C VAL A 158 -53.95 -4.58 32.95
N SER A 159 -52.65 -4.68 32.61
CA SER A 159 -51.69 -5.77 32.98
C SER A 159 -50.43 -5.81 32.08
N SER A 160 -49.26 -5.59 32.67
CA SER A 160 -47.89 -5.89 32.18
C SER A 160 -47.53 -7.39 32.42
N PRO A 161 -46.46 -8.04 31.89
CA PRO A 161 -45.04 -7.57 31.84
C PRO A 161 -44.15 -7.97 30.59
N VAL A 162 -43.27 -7.09 30.04
CA VAL A 162 -41.77 -6.91 30.22
C VAL A 162 -40.91 -7.85 29.32
N PRO A 163 -39.64 -7.57 28.88
CA PRO A 163 -39.06 -6.46 28.07
C PRO A 163 -38.02 -6.93 26.98
N ARG A 164 -37.61 -6.08 26.01
CA ARG A 164 -36.18 -5.88 25.62
C ARG A 164 -36.00 -4.81 24.52
N GLY A 165 -34.84 -4.14 24.58
CA GLY A 165 -34.40 -2.92 23.87
C GLY A 165 -34.63 -2.87 22.35
N SER A 166 -34.48 -1.72 21.67
CA SER A 166 -33.44 -0.69 21.85
C SER A 166 -33.88 0.59 21.11
N THR A 167 -33.58 1.77 21.66
CA THR A 167 -33.75 3.05 20.94
C THR A 167 -32.56 3.36 20.03
N PRO A 168 -32.78 4.01 18.87
CA PRO A 168 -31.76 4.45 17.93
C PRO A 168 -31.42 5.94 18.09
N LEU A 169 -30.14 6.30 17.97
CA LEU A 169 -29.63 7.65 17.63
C LEU A 169 -28.40 7.40 16.75
N GLY A 170 -28.25 7.92 15.53
CA GLY A 170 -28.68 9.21 15.03
C GLY A 170 -27.46 10.11 14.88
N HIS A 171 -26.66 9.91 13.83
CA HIS A 171 -25.87 11.00 13.26
C HIS A 171 -25.71 10.80 11.75
N ARG A 172 -26.50 11.59 11.06
CA ARG A 172 -26.50 11.89 9.64
C ARG A 172 -25.35 12.86 9.40
N ASP A 173 -24.50 12.61 8.42
CA ASP A 173 -23.92 13.66 7.58
C ASP A 173 -23.59 13.09 6.19
N LEU A 174 -24.27 13.68 5.22
CA LEU A 174 -24.26 13.36 3.80
C LEU A 174 -23.26 14.31 3.13
N PHE A 175 -22.32 13.79 2.36
CA PHE A 175 -21.66 14.56 1.31
C PHE A 175 -21.84 13.82 -0.01
N SER A 176 -22.73 14.36 -0.84
CA SER A 176 -22.92 13.98 -2.25
C SER A 176 -22.01 14.86 -3.12
N PRO A 177 -21.35 14.33 -4.16
CA PRO A 177 -20.67 15.12 -5.17
C PRO A 177 -21.49 15.15 -6.47
N SER A 178 -21.93 16.34 -6.89
CA SER A 178 -22.35 16.57 -8.27
C SER A 178 -22.09 18.02 -8.73
N GLU A 179 -21.25 18.12 -9.76
CA GLU A 179 -21.26 19.08 -10.88
C GLU A 179 -20.96 20.57 -10.55
N SER A 180 -20.18 21.36 -11.31
CA SER A 180 -19.73 21.32 -12.70
C SER A 180 -18.62 22.38 -12.95
N ILE A 181 -17.71 22.05 -13.87
CA ILE A 181 -17.11 22.90 -14.93
C ILE A 181 -16.82 24.39 -14.61
N SER A 182 -15.53 24.73 -14.56
CA SER A 182 -15.05 25.99 -15.16
C SER A 182 -13.60 25.89 -15.62
N ALA A 183 -13.43 25.70 -16.92
CA ALA A 183 -12.16 25.90 -17.60
C ALA A 183 -11.88 27.40 -17.69
N ARG A 184 -10.78 27.88 -17.09
CA ARG A 184 -10.12 29.11 -17.50
C ARG A 184 -8.65 28.84 -17.79
N SER A 185 -8.36 28.87 -19.08
CA SER A 185 -7.04 29.09 -19.65
C SER A 185 -6.48 30.43 -19.16
N LEU A 186 -5.22 30.43 -18.72
CA LEU A 186 -4.38 31.62 -18.66
C LEU A 186 -3.11 31.32 -19.45
N ALA A 187 -3.03 31.95 -20.61
CA ALA A 187 -1.86 32.04 -21.46
C ALA A 187 -1.00 33.26 -21.08
N GLY A 188 0.31 33.14 -21.34
CA GLY A 188 1.30 34.22 -21.37
C GLY A 188 2.08 34.36 -20.05
N SER A 189 3.41 34.51 -20.01
CA SER A 189 4.39 34.92 -21.02
C SER A 189 5.81 34.68 -20.46
N GLY A 190 6.82 34.51 -21.33
CA GLY A 190 8.18 34.96 -20.99
C GLY A 190 9.33 33.99 -21.21
N SER A 191 9.87 34.00 -22.44
CA SER A 191 11.17 33.45 -22.83
C SER A 191 12.35 33.89 -21.96
N ARG A 192 13.32 33.00 -21.73
CA ARG A 192 14.75 33.34 -21.85
C ARG A 192 15.66 32.11 -21.95
N SER A 193 16.09 31.86 -23.19
CA SER A 193 17.30 31.12 -23.53
C SER A 193 18.54 31.92 -23.13
N ARG A 194 19.52 31.25 -22.51
CA ARG A 194 20.92 31.70 -22.54
C ARG A 194 21.84 30.50 -22.69
N LYS A 195 22.53 30.47 -23.83
CA LYS A 195 23.68 29.64 -24.19
C LYS A 195 24.91 30.56 -24.17
N GLY A 196 26.06 30.04 -23.77
CA GLY A 196 27.39 30.69 -23.76
C GLY A 196 27.90 30.88 -22.32
N SER A 197 29.08 30.38 -21.92
CA SER A 197 30.32 30.10 -22.65
C SER A 197 30.92 28.75 -22.28
#